data_AF-A0A3A2J0P0-F1
#
_entry.id   AF-A0A3A2J0P0-F1
#
_cell.length_a   1.000
_cell.length_b   1.000
_cell.length_c   1.000
_cell.angle_alpha   90.00
_cell.angle_beta   90.00
_cell.angle_gamma   90.00
#
_symmetry.space_group_name_H-M   'P 1'
#
loop_
_entity.id
_entity.type
_entity.pdbx_description
1 polymer ?
#
loop_
_entity_poly.entity_id
_entity_poly.type
_entity_poly.pdbx_seq_one_letter_code
_entity_poly.pdbx_strand_id
1 'polypeptide(L)'
;MCMKRALVVVKHQTGLSLIELIIFIVIVSLAMAGVFAAINFNAQHSVDPVVKKQALAIAEAMLEEIELMPFTYCDPNDTQATTASSTAACTTGYIEVMGPDTISGATETRYSATTPFDNVNDYNGFSMAAGAILDITGANLDLSGYAMSVTVVNNALNGVGVTNVSTTPSLSLLITVTVTGPNNTTVSLQGFRSQYAPNSIS
;
A
#
# COMPACT_ATOMS: atom_id res chain seq x y z
N MET A 1 87.46 -13.30 37.18
CA MET A 1 86.40 -12.63 36.40
C MET A 1 85.49 -13.74 35.85
N CYS A 2 84.35 -13.99 36.51
CA CYS A 2 83.47 -15.14 36.22
C CYS A 2 82.41 -14.74 35.20
N MET A 3 82.41 -15.37 34.03
CA MET A 3 81.52 -15.06 32.91
C MET A 3 80.27 -15.96 33.01
N LYS A 4 79.16 -15.40 33.50
CA LYS A 4 77.86 -16.10 33.55
C LYS A 4 77.35 -16.29 32.12
N ARG A 5 77.30 -17.54 31.65
CA ARG A 5 76.62 -17.94 30.41
C ARG A 5 75.12 -17.74 30.56
N ALA A 6 74.53 -16.85 29.78
CA ALA A 6 73.09 -16.77 29.59
C ALA A 6 72.64 -17.94 28.71
N LEU A 7 71.78 -18.80 29.25
CA LEU A 7 71.22 -19.95 28.53
C LEU A 7 70.04 -19.46 27.69
N VAL A 8 70.18 -19.46 26.37
CA VAL A 8 69.09 -19.15 25.43
C VAL A 8 68.16 -20.37 25.40
N VAL A 9 66.92 -20.21 25.88
CA VAL A 9 65.87 -21.23 25.74
C VAL A 9 65.34 -21.15 24.31
N VAL A 10 65.76 -22.09 23.45
CA VAL A 10 65.19 -22.26 22.12
C VAL A 10 63.89 -23.05 22.26
N LYS A 11 62.75 -22.39 22.06
CA LYS A 11 61.45 -23.08 21.94
C LYS A 11 61.50 -23.94 20.67
N HIS A 12 61.35 -25.26 20.82
CA HIS A 12 61.17 -26.16 19.69
C HIS A 12 59.84 -25.81 19.00
N GLN A 13 59.89 -25.51 17.71
CA GLN A 13 58.68 -25.44 16.89
C GLN A 13 58.21 -26.87 16.62
N THR A 14 57.11 -27.27 17.26
CA THR A 14 56.38 -28.48 16.88
C THR A 14 55.61 -28.16 15.60
N GLY A 15 56.05 -28.71 14.47
CA GLY A 15 55.31 -28.60 13.21
C GLY A 15 53.97 -29.32 13.27
N LEU A 16 53.02 -28.90 12.44
CA LEU A 16 51.74 -29.59 12.25
C LEU A 16 51.94 -30.84 11.39
N SER A 17 51.22 -31.92 11.68
CA SER A 17 51.26 -33.09 10.81
C SER A 17 50.54 -32.80 9.48
N LEU A 18 50.95 -33.48 8.40
CA LEU A 18 50.32 -33.33 7.08
C LEU A 18 48.80 -33.64 7.14
N ILE A 19 48.41 -34.61 7.96
CA ILE A 19 47.00 -34.95 8.16
C ILE A 19 46.24 -33.85 8.92
N GLU A 20 46.86 -33.19 9.91
CA GLU A 20 46.27 -32.06 10.64
C GLU A 20 45.98 -30.89 9.71
N LEU A 21 46.93 -30.56 8.81
CA LEU A 21 46.75 -29.49 7.84
C LEU A 21 45.58 -29.78 6.90
N ILE A 22 45.48 -31.02 6.40
CA ILE A 22 44.39 -31.45 5.51
C ILE A 22 43.05 -31.37 6.23
N ILE A 23 42.96 -31.87 7.47
CA ILE A 23 41.72 -31.82 8.23
C ILE A 23 41.32 -30.37 8.52
N PHE A 24 42.28 -29.50 8.84
CA PHE A 24 42.00 -28.07 9.08
C PHE A 24 41.40 -27.39 7.85
N ILE A 25 42.00 -27.54 6.66
CA ILE A 25 41.47 -26.90 5.44
C ILE A 25 40.09 -27.46 5.06
N VAL A 26 39.83 -28.76 5.29
CA VAL A 26 38.53 -29.38 5.03
C VAL A 26 37.46 -28.80 5.94
N ILE A 27 37.74 -28.71 7.25
CA ILE A 27 36.79 -28.15 8.22
C ILE A 27 36.47 -26.69 7.89
N VAL A 28 37.50 -25.87 7.63
CA VAL A 28 37.31 -24.45 7.28
C VAL A 28 36.50 -24.30 5.99
N SER A 29 36.76 -25.12 4.98
CA SER A 29 36.03 -25.08 3.71
C SER A 29 34.55 -25.42 3.90
N LEU A 30 34.23 -26.45 4.69
CA LEU A 30 32.84 -26.82 5.01
C LEU A 30 32.15 -25.72 5.84
N ALA A 31 32.84 -25.12 6.79
CA ALA A 31 32.32 -24.01 7.59
C ALA A 31 31.99 -22.79 6.72
N MET A 32 32.91 -22.39 5.83
CA MET A 32 32.68 -21.27 4.90
C MET A 32 31.54 -21.55 3.93
N ALA A 33 31.42 -22.77 3.40
CA ALA A 33 30.31 -23.15 2.53
C ALA A 33 28.95 -22.99 3.26
N GLY A 34 28.88 -23.39 4.53
CA GLY A 34 27.68 -23.17 5.36
C GLY A 34 27.35 -21.69 5.57
N VAL A 35 28.35 -20.85 5.85
CA VAL A 35 28.17 -19.40 6.02
C VAL A 35 27.70 -18.74 4.73
N PHE A 36 28.31 -19.07 3.59
CA PHE A 36 27.88 -18.54 2.29
C PHE A 36 26.44 -18.94 1.95
N ALA A 37 26.04 -20.18 2.24
CA ALA A 37 24.67 -20.64 2.05
C ALA A 37 23.68 -19.83 2.91
N ALA A 38 24.01 -19.56 4.17
CA ALA A 38 23.19 -18.75 5.06
C ALA A 38 23.09 -17.29 4.60
N ILE A 39 24.19 -16.67 4.14
CA ILE A 39 24.18 -15.30 3.61
C ILE A 39 23.29 -15.23 2.35
N ASN A 40 23.41 -16.18 1.43
CA ASN A 40 22.60 -16.20 0.20
C ASN A 40 21.11 -16.42 0.50
N PHE A 41 20.79 -17.25 1.49
CA PHE A 41 19.41 -17.43 1.95
C PHE A 41 18.82 -16.13 2.50
N ASN A 42 19.57 -15.41 3.35
CA ASN A 42 19.13 -14.14 3.91
C ASN A 42 19.03 -13.04 2.84
N ALA A 43 19.98 -12.98 1.90
CA ALA A 43 19.98 -11.98 0.82
C ALA A 43 18.72 -12.09 -0.05
N GLN A 44 18.30 -13.31 -0.39
CA GLN A 44 17.10 -13.53 -1.21
C GLN A 44 15.79 -13.16 -0.49
N HIS A 45 15.67 -13.46 0.81
CA HIS A 45 14.46 -13.12 1.59
C HIS A 45 14.43 -11.66 2.08
N SER A 46 15.50 -10.89 1.87
CA SER A 46 15.59 -9.49 2.32
C SER A 46 14.88 -8.49 1.40
N VAL A 47 14.45 -8.91 0.21
CA VAL A 47 13.77 -8.03 -0.76
C VAL A 47 12.25 -8.00 -0.52
N ASP A 48 11.66 -9.06 0.02
CA ASP A 48 10.22 -9.15 0.32
C ASP A 48 9.73 -8.04 1.27
N PRO A 49 10.46 -7.65 2.33
CA PRO A 49 10.08 -6.54 3.19
C PRO A 49 9.99 -5.20 2.45
N VAL A 50 10.88 -4.94 1.48
CA VAL A 50 10.88 -3.68 0.73
C VAL A 50 9.64 -3.60 -0.16
N VAL A 51 9.33 -4.70 -0.88
CA VAL A 51 8.16 -4.77 -1.76
C VAL A 51 6.87 -4.56 -0.97
N LYS A 52 6.74 -5.23 0.18
CA LYS A 52 5.56 -5.10 1.02
C LYS A 52 5.41 -3.71 1.62
N LYS A 53 6.50 -3.06 2.03
CA LYS A 53 6.47 -1.69 2.58
C LYS A 53 6.08 -0.67 1.53
N GLN A 54 6.55 -0.83 0.29
CA GLN A 54 6.16 0.02 -0.81
C GLN A 54 4.70 -0.20 -1.22
N ALA A 55 4.23 -1.44 -1.32
CA ALA A 55 2.82 -1.75 -1.56
C ALA A 55 1.91 -1.15 -0.48
N LEU A 56 2.35 -1.20 0.78
CA LEU A 56 1.65 -0.58 1.90
C LEU A 56 1.60 0.95 1.76
N ALA A 57 2.71 1.61 1.45
CA ALA A 57 2.75 3.06 1.28
C ALA A 57 1.81 3.53 0.13
N ILE A 58 1.74 2.79 -0.97
CA ILE A 58 0.79 3.07 -2.07
C ILE A 58 -0.66 2.91 -1.57
N ALA A 59 -0.94 1.84 -0.81
CA ALA A 59 -2.27 1.58 -0.28
C ALA A 59 -2.71 2.63 0.75
N GLU A 60 -1.81 3.05 1.64
CA GLU A 60 -2.04 4.08 2.65
C GLU A 60 -2.31 5.44 1.98
N ALA A 61 -1.46 5.85 1.03
CA ALA A 61 -1.64 7.11 0.32
C ALA A 61 -3.00 7.17 -0.42
N MET A 62 -3.38 6.10 -1.10
CA MET A 62 -4.67 6.02 -1.79
C MET A 62 -5.85 5.98 -0.81
N LEU A 63 -5.72 5.24 0.30
CA LEU A 63 -6.78 5.17 1.31
C LEU A 63 -6.99 6.54 1.97
N GLU A 64 -5.91 7.24 2.35
CA GLU A 64 -5.98 8.57 2.94
C GLU A 64 -6.62 9.58 1.98
N GLU A 65 -6.30 9.52 0.69
CA GLU A 65 -6.93 10.35 -0.32
C GLU A 65 -8.45 10.13 -0.38
N ILE A 66 -8.88 8.87 -0.46
CA ILE A 66 -10.31 8.52 -0.50
C ILE A 66 -11.00 8.93 0.80
N GLU A 67 -10.39 8.67 1.95
CA GLU A 67 -10.96 9.02 3.26
C GLU A 67 -11.03 10.52 3.52
N LEU A 68 -10.29 11.34 2.78
CA LEU A 68 -10.41 12.79 2.84
C LEU A 68 -11.52 13.35 1.97
N MET A 69 -12.08 12.56 1.05
CA MET A 69 -13.18 13.02 0.22
C MET A 69 -14.48 13.19 1.03
N PRO A 70 -15.31 14.16 0.63
CA PRO A 70 -16.70 14.27 1.06
C PRO A 70 -17.50 12.97 0.89
N PHE A 71 -18.50 12.82 1.75
CA PHE A 71 -19.54 11.81 1.57
C PHE A 71 -20.89 12.51 1.75
N THR A 72 -21.51 12.93 0.65
CA THR A 72 -22.62 13.90 0.64
C THR A 72 -23.93 13.29 0.15
N TYR A 73 -25.02 14.06 0.25
CA TYR A 73 -26.30 13.68 -0.37
C TYR A 73 -26.30 13.93 -1.88
N CYS A 74 -25.71 15.05 -2.28
CA CYS A 74 -25.65 15.51 -3.66
C CYS A 74 -24.19 15.67 -4.04
N ASP A 75 -23.96 15.56 -5.33
CA ASP A 75 -22.71 15.93 -5.98
C ASP A 75 -22.31 17.37 -5.55
N PRO A 76 -21.05 17.62 -5.16
CA PRO A 76 -20.56 18.94 -4.77
C PRO A 76 -20.78 20.05 -5.81
N ASN A 77 -20.97 19.71 -7.08
CA ASN A 77 -21.31 20.64 -8.16
C ASN A 77 -22.80 21.04 -8.15
N ASP A 78 -23.65 20.38 -7.36
CA ASP A 78 -25.05 20.78 -7.16
C ASP A 78 -25.14 22.06 -6.32
N THR A 79 -25.93 23.01 -6.79
CA THR A 79 -26.33 24.20 -6.02
C THR A 79 -26.99 23.87 -4.68
N GLN A 80 -27.59 22.68 -4.55
CA GLN A 80 -28.27 22.22 -3.34
C GLN A 80 -27.35 21.46 -2.38
N ALA A 81 -26.10 21.14 -2.75
CA ALA A 81 -25.22 20.23 -1.99
C ALA A 81 -25.02 20.63 -0.51
N THR A 82 -24.99 21.93 -0.22
CA THR A 82 -24.79 22.44 1.16
C THR A 82 -26.09 22.58 1.97
N THR A 83 -27.25 22.47 1.33
CA THR A 83 -28.56 22.73 1.98
C THR A 83 -29.52 21.55 1.90
N ALA A 84 -29.21 20.52 1.12
CA ALA A 84 -30.00 19.32 0.98
C ALA A 84 -30.25 18.66 2.36
N SER A 85 -31.49 18.24 2.60
CA SER A 85 -31.87 17.51 3.82
C SER A 85 -32.00 16.00 3.59
N SER A 86 -31.86 15.57 2.34
CA SER A 86 -31.88 14.19 1.87
C SER A 86 -31.43 14.14 0.41
N THR A 87 -31.14 12.94 -0.11
CA THR A 87 -30.85 12.76 -1.54
C THR A 87 -31.99 13.16 -2.47
N ALA A 88 -33.24 13.11 -2.00
CA ALA A 88 -34.39 13.57 -2.77
C ALA A 88 -34.43 15.10 -2.96
N ALA A 89 -33.62 15.85 -2.20
CA ALA A 89 -33.51 17.31 -2.32
C ALA A 89 -32.46 17.75 -3.35
N CYS A 90 -31.70 16.81 -3.92
CA CYS A 90 -30.71 17.09 -4.95
C CYS A 90 -31.36 17.34 -6.31
N THR A 91 -30.68 18.11 -7.14
CA THR A 91 -31.05 18.32 -8.54
C THR A 91 -30.98 16.98 -9.29
N THR A 92 -31.96 16.72 -10.18
CA THR A 92 -31.94 15.50 -10.99
C THR A 92 -30.67 15.46 -11.83
N GLY A 93 -29.88 14.38 -11.69
CA GLY A 93 -28.59 14.21 -12.35
C GLY A 93 -27.37 14.62 -11.50
N TYR A 94 -27.60 15.07 -10.26
CA TYR A 94 -26.57 15.40 -9.25
C TYR A 94 -26.76 14.57 -7.97
N ILE A 95 -27.48 13.46 -8.05
CA ILE A 95 -27.65 12.54 -6.93
C ILE A 95 -26.43 11.62 -6.93
N GLU A 96 -25.73 11.59 -5.81
CA GLU A 96 -24.58 10.71 -5.59
C GLU A 96 -24.96 9.24 -5.78
N VAL A 97 -24.22 8.55 -6.65
CA VAL A 97 -24.36 7.12 -6.90
C VAL A 97 -23.01 6.41 -6.86
N MET A 98 -23.03 5.09 -6.66
CA MET A 98 -21.77 4.32 -6.60
C MET A 98 -20.99 4.39 -7.92
N GLY A 99 -19.79 4.94 -7.87
CA GLY A 99 -18.90 5.15 -9.02
C GLY A 99 -18.87 6.61 -9.48
N PRO A 100 -17.97 6.96 -10.42
CA PRO A 100 -17.82 8.34 -10.90
C PRO A 100 -19.09 8.89 -11.52
N ASP A 101 -19.43 10.13 -11.20
CA ASP A 101 -20.59 10.78 -11.77
C ASP A 101 -20.32 11.32 -13.18
N THR A 102 -21.40 11.50 -13.95
CA THR A 102 -21.33 12.06 -15.31
C THR A 102 -22.27 13.25 -15.42
N ILE A 103 -21.71 14.44 -15.25
CA ILE A 103 -22.45 15.70 -15.25
C ILE A 103 -22.19 16.43 -16.55
N SER A 104 -23.27 16.84 -17.22
CA SER A 104 -23.21 17.59 -18.49
C SER A 104 -22.35 16.91 -19.57
N GLY A 105 -22.26 15.58 -19.54
CA GLY A 105 -21.51 14.77 -20.52
C GLY A 105 -20.02 14.60 -20.22
N ALA A 106 -19.53 15.08 -19.08
CA ALA A 106 -18.18 14.82 -18.59
C ALA A 106 -18.24 13.84 -17.42
N THR A 107 -17.53 12.71 -17.54
CA THR A 107 -17.37 11.75 -16.44
C THR A 107 -16.22 12.19 -15.55
N GLU A 108 -16.43 12.12 -14.25
CA GLU A 108 -15.38 12.43 -13.30
C GLU A 108 -14.22 11.47 -13.40
N THR A 109 -13.03 12.00 -13.15
CA THR A 109 -11.83 11.18 -13.06
C THR A 109 -10.92 11.77 -12.00
N ARG A 110 -10.18 10.92 -11.27
CA ARG A 110 -9.14 11.36 -10.32
C ARG A 110 -8.21 12.45 -10.85
N TYR A 111 -7.92 12.46 -12.14
CA TYR A 111 -6.92 13.34 -12.76
C TYR A 111 -7.52 14.58 -13.46
N SER A 112 -8.84 14.72 -13.49
CA SER A 112 -9.48 15.85 -14.15
C SER A 112 -9.39 17.10 -13.27
N ALA A 113 -8.92 18.20 -13.85
CA ALA A 113 -8.87 19.48 -13.14
C ALA A 113 -10.24 20.18 -13.05
N THR A 114 -11.22 19.74 -13.85
CA THR A 114 -12.55 20.36 -13.94
C THR A 114 -13.68 19.48 -13.42
N THR A 115 -13.46 18.17 -13.42
CA THR A 115 -14.39 17.13 -12.96
C THR A 115 -13.61 16.06 -12.19
N PRO A 116 -12.87 16.45 -11.13
CA PRO A 116 -12.16 15.49 -10.30
C PRO A 116 -13.15 14.53 -9.64
N PHE A 117 -12.65 13.42 -9.10
CA PHE A 117 -13.42 12.75 -8.05
C PHE A 117 -13.54 13.69 -6.86
N ASP A 118 -14.75 13.91 -6.37
CA ASP A 118 -15.05 14.81 -5.26
C ASP A 118 -16.00 14.18 -4.23
N ASN A 119 -16.33 12.90 -4.39
CA ASN A 119 -16.96 12.04 -3.39
C ASN A 119 -16.21 10.71 -3.19
N VAL A 120 -16.41 10.11 -2.02
CA VAL A 120 -15.80 8.80 -1.66
C VAL A 120 -16.21 7.70 -2.66
N ASN A 121 -17.46 7.72 -3.14
CA ASN A 121 -18.02 6.71 -4.04
C ASN A 121 -17.42 6.73 -5.44
N ASP A 122 -16.85 7.84 -5.90
CA ASP A 122 -16.33 7.97 -7.26
C ASP A 122 -15.13 7.05 -7.49
N TYR A 123 -14.39 6.76 -6.42
CA TYR A 123 -13.27 5.83 -6.46
C TYR A 123 -13.71 4.37 -6.65
N ASN A 124 -15.00 4.06 -6.62
CA ASN A 124 -15.45 2.69 -6.81
C ASN A 124 -15.08 2.16 -8.21
N GLY A 125 -14.26 1.10 -8.25
CA GLY A 125 -13.77 0.52 -9.50
C GLY A 125 -12.56 1.26 -10.08
N PHE A 126 -12.06 2.29 -9.41
CA PHE A 126 -10.81 2.95 -9.81
C PHE A 126 -9.63 1.97 -9.73
N SER A 127 -8.76 1.98 -10.74
CA SER A 127 -7.59 1.12 -10.76
C SER A 127 -6.44 1.75 -11.54
N MET A 128 -5.23 1.39 -11.16
CA MET A 128 -3.99 1.74 -11.84
C MET A 128 -3.26 0.46 -12.23
N ALA A 129 -2.94 0.34 -13.52
CA ALA A 129 -2.26 -0.83 -14.06
C ALA A 129 -0.80 -0.92 -13.57
N ALA A 130 -0.22 -2.11 -13.70
CA ALA A 130 1.17 -2.36 -13.31
C ALA A 130 2.14 -1.38 -14.00
N GLY A 131 2.92 -0.64 -13.22
CA GLY A 131 3.89 0.35 -13.74
C GLY A 131 3.26 1.65 -14.24
N ALA A 132 1.97 1.85 -13.99
CA ALA A 132 1.22 3.07 -14.29
C ALA A 132 0.61 3.67 -13.00
N ILE A 133 1.30 3.53 -11.87
CA ILE A 133 0.92 4.23 -10.64
C ILE A 133 1.22 5.71 -10.83
N LEU A 134 0.17 6.52 -10.86
CA LEU A 134 0.25 7.97 -11.00
C LEU A 134 -0.03 8.66 -9.67
N ASP A 135 0.64 9.77 -9.41
CA ASP A 135 0.26 10.67 -8.32
C ASP A 135 -1.08 11.38 -8.61
N ILE A 136 -1.54 12.22 -7.68
CA ILE A 136 -2.82 12.95 -7.82
C ILE A 136 -2.81 13.94 -9.00
N THR A 137 -1.64 14.38 -9.45
CA THR A 137 -1.47 15.28 -10.60
C THR A 137 -1.42 14.54 -11.95
N GLY A 138 -1.42 13.21 -11.93
CA GLY A 138 -1.28 12.36 -13.11
C GLY A 138 0.18 12.08 -13.50
N ALA A 139 1.16 12.46 -12.68
CA ALA A 139 2.56 12.16 -12.95
C ALA A 139 2.88 10.71 -12.58
N ASN A 140 3.59 9.99 -13.46
CA ASN A 140 3.98 8.61 -13.21
C ASN A 140 5.10 8.55 -12.15
N LEU A 141 4.92 7.69 -11.15
CA LEU A 141 5.89 7.46 -10.07
C LEU A 141 6.94 6.39 -10.41
N ASP A 142 6.87 5.80 -11.60
CA ASP A 142 7.79 4.76 -12.10
C ASP A 142 7.86 3.52 -11.18
N LEU A 143 6.72 3.14 -10.60
CA LEU A 143 6.59 1.98 -9.73
C LEU A 143 6.29 0.72 -10.54
N SER A 144 7.27 0.32 -11.35
CA SER A 144 7.16 -0.88 -12.20
C SER A 144 6.78 -2.12 -11.38
N GLY A 145 5.81 -2.89 -11.88
CA GLY A 145 5.32 -4.11 -11.23
C GLY A 145 4.35 -3.90 -10.08
N TYR A 146 3.98 -2.66 -9.72
CA TYR A 146 2.89 -2.36 -8.80
C TYR A 146 1.63 -1.97 -9.56
N ALA A 147 0.53 -2.65 -9.26
CA ALA A 147 -0.83 -2.31 -9.67
C ALA A 147 -1.69 -2.02 -8.44
N MET A 148 -2.74 -1.23 -8.60
CA MET A 148 -3.66 -0.87 -7.52
C MET A 148 -5.11 -0.93 -8.01
N SER A 149 -6.02 -1.39 -7.16
CA SER A 149 -7.46 -1.32 -7.38
C SER A 149 -8.20 -0.87 -6.13
N VAL A 150 -9.25 -0.09 -6.32
CA VAL A 150 -10.16 0.37 -5.28
C VAL A 150 -11.54 -0.25 -5.49
N THR A 151 -12.16 -0.68 -4.40
CA THR A 151 -13.56 -1.04 -4.36
C THR A 151 -14.22 -0.31 -3.21
N VAL A 152 -15.34 0.34 -3.48
CA VAL A 152 -16.15 1.00 -2.46
C VAL A 152 -17.51 0.34 -2.48
N VAL A 153 -18.00 -0.06 -1.30
CA VAL A 153 -19.31 -0.70 -1.18
C VAL A 153 -20.09 -0.10 -0.02
N ASN A 154 -21.41 -0.07 -0.20
CA ASN A 154 -22.33 0.13 0.91
C ASN A 154 -22.11 -0.95 1.98
N ASN A 155 -21.81 -0.55 3.21
CA ASN A 155 -21.60 -1.50 4.31
C ASN A 155 -22.25 -1.01 5.59
N ALA A 156 -23.19 -1.78 6.13
CA ALA A 156 -23.83 -1.53 7.41
C ALA A 156 -22.87 -1.70 8.59
N LEU A 157 -22.82 -0.75 9.53
CA LEU A 157 -22.09 -0.90 10.78
C LEU A 157 -23.06 -1.37 11.88
N ASN A 158 -23.15 -2.69 12.10
CA ASN A 158 -24.02 -3.30 13.13
C ASN A 158 -25.50 -2.86 13.05
N GLY A 159 -26.06 -2.75 11.84
CA GLY A 159 -27.46 -2.34 11.63
C GLY A 159 -27.68 -0.82 11.62
N VAL A 160 -26.66 -0.02 11.91
CA VAL A 160 -26.66 1.43 11.68
C VAL A 160 -26.10 1.66 10.27
N GLY A 161 -26.90 2.29 9.40
CA GLY A 161 -26.49 2.68 8.05
C GLY A 161 -27.18 1.97 6.88
N VAL A 162 -28.16 1.09 7.12
CA VAL A 162 -29.06 0.60 6.07
C VAL A 162 -30.49 0.99 6.41
N THR A 163 -30.94 2.11 5.87
CA THR A 163 -32.33 2.16 5.43
C THR A 163 -32.37 1.39 4.12
N ASN A 164 -32.93 0.18 4.15
CA ASN A 164 -33.26 -0.63 2.96
C ASN A 164 -34.21 0.16 2.05
N VAL A 165 -33.69 1.09 1.28
CA VAL A 165 -34.32 1.66 0.11
C VAL A 165 -33.22 1.78 -0.93
N SER A 166 -33.39 1.07 -2.04
CA SER A 166 -32.51 0.99 -3.21
C SER A 166 -32.24 2.35 -3.91
N THR A 167 -32.56 3.47 -3.25
CA THR A 167 -32.49 4.85 -3.77
C THR A 167 -31.99 5.87 -2.72
N THR A 168 -31.51 5.41 -1.55
CA THR A 168 -30.82 6.26 -0.55
C THR A 168 -29.42 5.68 -0.29
N PRO A 169 -28.34 6.48 -0.36
CA PRO A 169 -26.99 6.03 -0.05
C PRO A 169 -26.95 5.52 1.39
N SER A 170 -26.25 4.41 1.61
CA SER A 170 -26.04 3.88 2.96
C SER A 170 -25.33 4.93 3.79
N LEU A 171 -25.58 5.01 5.10
CA LEU A 171 -24.89 6.00 5.95
C LEU A 171 -23.41 5.63 6.19
N SER A 172 -22.94 4.52 5.62
CA SER A 172 -21.55 4.08 5.70
C SER A 172 -21.11 3.29 4.48
N LEU A 173 -19.86 3.55 4.08
CA LEU A 173 -19.14 2.90 2.99
C LEU A 173 -17.93 2.15 3.56
N LEU A 174 -17.67 0.95 3.03
CA LEU A 174 -16.41 0.23 3.19
C LEU A 174 -15.56 0.48 1.95
N ILE A 175 -14.39 1.06 2.17
CA ILE A 175 -13.36 1.27 1.15
C ILE A 175 -12.37 0.13 1.27
N THR A 176 -12.04 -0.53 0.16
CA THR A 176 -10.98 -1.54 0.08
C THR A 176 -9.98 -1.12 -0.99
N VAL A 177 -8.76 -0.82 -0.57
CA VAL A 177 -7.63 -0.56 -1.47
C VAL A 177 -6.78 -1.82 -1.52
N THR A 178 -6.53 -2.33 -2.72
CA THR A 178 -5.66 -3.51 -2.94
C THR A 178 -4.51 -3.11 -3.84
N VAL A 179 -3.29 -3.36 -3.38
CA VAL A 179 -2.06 -3.15 -4.15
C VAL A 179 -1.42 -4.51 -4.40
N THR A 180 -1.11 -4.79 -5.66
CA THR A 180 -0.39 -5.99 -6.10
C THR A 180 0.99 -5.55 -6.60
N GLY A 181 2.03 -5.91 -5.86
CA GLY A 181 3.42 -5.71 -6.25
C GLY A 181 4.03 -6.89 -7.02
N PRO A 182 5.34 -6.83 -7.31
CA PRO A 182 6.07 -7.92 -7.95
C PRO A 182 5.88 -9.28 -7.26
N ASN A 183 6.01 -10.36 -8.03
CA ASN A 183 5.81 -11.74 -7.56
C ASN A 183 4.42 -12.00 -6.96
N ASN A 184 3.40 -11.23 -7.37
CA ASN A 184 2.03 -11.27 -6.85
C ASN A 184 1.94 -11.00 -5.34
N THR A 185 2.84 -10.18 -4.79
CA THR A 185 2.75 -9.75 -3.40
C THR A 185 1.57 -8.81 -3.24
N THR A 186 0.53 -9.22 -2.52
CA THR A 186 -0.68 -8.41 -2.31
C THR A 186 -0.71 -7.78 -0.92
N VAL A 187 -1.06 -6.50 -0.86
CA VAL A 187 -1.43 -5.78 0.36
C VAL A 187 -2.83 -5.21 0.18
N SER A 188 -3.71 -5.40 1.16
CA SER A 188 -5.03 -4.77 1.17
C SER A 188 -5.23 -4.00 2.46
N LEU A 189 -5.74 -2.78 2.34
CA LEU A 189 -6.19 -1.93 3.43
C LEU A 189 -7.68 -1.67 3.28
N GLN A 190 -8.33 -1.53 4.44
CA GLN A 190 -9.75 -1.24 4.53
C GLN A 190 -9.98 -0.03 5.42
N GLY A 191 -10.90 0.82 4.98
CA GLY A 191 -11.35 2.00 5.71
C GLY A 191 -12.86 2.08 5.72
N PHE A 192 -13.41 2.76 6.72
CA PHE A 192 -14.85 3.04 6.78
C PHE A 192 -15.08 4.53 6.73
N ARG A 193 -16.00 4.97 5.87
CA ARG A 193 -16.50 6.34 5.87
C ARG A 193 -17.96 6.33 6.27
N SER A 194 -18.33 7.24 7.16
CA SER A 194 -19.71 7.46 7.59
C SER A 194 -20.20 8.82 7.11
N GLN A 195 -21.48 8.89 6.74
CA GLN A 195 -22.12 10.12 6.30
C GLN A 195 -22.50 10.98 7.52
N TYR A 196 -21.51 11.50 8.24
CA TYR A 196 -21.74 12.30 9.45
C TYR A 196 -22.05 13.78 9.13
N ALA A 197 -21.60 14.28 7.98
CA ALA A 197 -21.79 15.65 7.52
C ALA A 197 -22.19 15.69 6.03
N PRO A 198 -23.40 15.23 5.67
CA PRO A 198 -23.83 15.02 4.27
C PRO A 198 -23.93 16.29 3.40
N ASN A 199 -23.71 17.47 3.98
CA ASN A 199 -23.74 18.76 3.30
C ASN A 199 -22.36 19.46 3.30
N SER A 200 -21.31 18.76 3.74
CA SER A 200 -19.94 19.27 3.77
C SER A 200 -19.25 18.93 2.46
N ILE A 201 -19.00 19.95 1.63
CA ILE A 201 -18.41 19.82 0.28
C ILE A 201 -16.93 20.26 0.20
N SER A 202 -16.29 20.51 1.34
CA SER A 202 -14.92 21.01 1.43
C SER A 202 -13.87 19.91 1.42
#